data_AF-A0A2P7QLM7-F1
#
_entry.id   AF-A0A2P7QLM7-F1
#
_cell.length_a   1.000
_cell.length_b   1.000
_cell.length_c   1.000
_cell.angle_alpha   90.00
_cell.angle_beta   90.00
_cell.angle_gamma   90.00
#
_symmetry.space_group_name_H-M   'P 1'
#
loop_
_entity.id
_entity.type
_entity.pdbx_description
1 polymer ?
#
loop_
_entity_poly.entity_id
_entity_poly.type
_entity_poly.pdbx_seq_one_letter_code
_entity_poly.pdbx_strand_id
1 'polypeptide(L)'
;MGGLSIWHWLIVGIIILLLFGKGRFSDMMGDVAKGLKSFKKGMSEDDDAARTPPPAAGPPPRLRDDTLEVPADRTRDLDGTSTRREP
;
A
#
# COMPACT_ATOMS: atom_id res chain seq x y z
N MET A 1 -18.92 47.01 14.79
CA MET A 1 -19.50 45.80 14.18
C MET A 1 -18.56 44.64 14.43
N GLY A 2 -18.57 44.12 15.65
CA GLY A 2 -17.63 43.09 16.13
C GLY A 2 -17.94 41.76 15.47
N GLY A 3 -17.21 41.48 14.39
CA GLY A 3 -17.31 40.23 13.63
C GLY A 3 -17.11 39.04 14.55
N LEU A 4 -18.14 38.20 14.60
CA LEU A 4 -18.14 36.78 14.98
C LEU A 4 -16.95 36.38 15.86
N SER A 5 -17.07 36.72 17.15
CA SER A 5 -16.17 36.30 18.22
C SER A 5 -15.81 34.82 18.06
N ILE A 6 -14.55 34.45 18.31
CA ILE A 6 -14.04 33.06 18.23
C ILE A 6 -14.97 32.06 18.95
N TRP A 7 -15.64 32.51 20.00
CA TRP A 7 -16.67 31.76 20.72
C TRP A 7 -17.85 31.30 19.85
N HIS A 8 -18.30 32.11 18.90
CA HIS A 8 -19.38 31.75 17.97
C HIS A 8 -18.98 30.58 17.07
N TRP A 9 -17.78 30.61 16.51
CA TRP A 9 -17.28 29.54 15.65
C TRP A 9 -17.13 28.21 16.38
N LEU A 10 -16.75 28.23 17.66
CA LEU A 10 -16.70 27.02 18.49
C LEU A 10 -18.10 26.41 18.68
N ILE A 11 -19.10 27.24 18.99
CA ILE A 11 -20.50 26.80 19.17
C ILE A 11 -21.08 26.25 17.86
N VAL A 12 -20.82 26.92 16.74
CA VAL A 12 -21.28 26.46 15.41
C VAL A 12 -20.64 25.13 15.04
N GLY A 13 -19.35 24.94 15.31
CA GLY A 13 -18.66 23.67 15.08
C GLY A 13 -19.28 22.51 15.87
N ILE A 14 -19.67 22.75 17.13
CA ILE A 14 -20.36 21.75 17.96
C ILE A 14 -21.74 21.40 17.36
N ILE A 15 -22.53 22.40 16.97
CA ILE A 15 -23.86 22.16 16.38
C ILE A 15 -23.75 21.35 15.09
N ILE A 16 -22.79 21.66 14.22
CA ILE A 16 -22.55 20.90 12.98
C ILE A 16 -22.17 19.45 13.31
N LEU A 17 -21.30 19.23 14.29
CA LEU A 17 -20.92 17.88 14.68
C LEU A 17 -22.10 17.08 15.28
N LEU A 18 -23.01 17.74 16.00
CA LEU A 18 -24.23 17.11 16.53
C LEU A 18 -25.25 16.78 15.43
N LEU A 19 -25.41 17.68 14.45
CA LEU A 19 -26.38 17.51 13.36
C LEU A 19 -25.95 16.43 12.36
N PHE A 20 -24.66 16.40 12.03
CA PHE A 20 -24.09 15.41 11.12
C PHE A 20 -23.65 14.12 11.85
N GLY A 21 -23.44 14.20 13.17
CA GLY A 21 -22.93 13.12 13.99
C GLY A 21 -21.44 12.81 13.72
N LYS A 22 -20.78 12.14 14.68
CA LYS A 22 -19.36 11.76 14.57
C LYS A 22 -19.04 10.83 13.39
N GLY A 23 -20.01 10.02 12.95
CA GLY A 23 -19.80 9.02 11.91
C GLY A 23 -19.62 9.62 10.52
N ARG A 24 -20.47 10.58 10.13
CA ARG A 24 -20.44 11.18 8.77
C ARG A 24 -19.34 12.22 8.63
N PHE A 25 -19.10 13.01 9.69
CA PHE A 25 -18.03 14.01 9.70
C PHE A 25 -16.63 13.38 9.58
N SER A 26 -16.38 12.24 10.25
CA SER A 26 -15.08 11.56 10.22
C SER A 26 -14.75 10.94 8.85
N ASP A 27 -15.71 10.29 8.19
CA ASP A 27 -15.53 9.74 6.84
C ASP A 27 -15.21 10.85 5.83
N MET A 28 -16.04 11.91 5.81
CA MET A 28 -15.85 13.04 4.89
C MET A 28 -14.57 13.82 5.17
N MET A 29 -14.20 14.02 6.44
CA MET A 29 -12.97 14.71 6.80
C MET A 29 -11.73 13.85 6.47
N GLY A 30 -11.84 12.52 6.51
CA GLY A 30 -10.79 11.61 6.05
C GLY A 30 -10.51 11.75 4.55
N ASP A 31 -11.57 11.78 3.73
CA ASP A 31 -11.45 11.95 2.27
C ASP A 31 -10.92 13.34 1.90
N VAL A 32 -11.41 14.39 2.56
CA VAL A 32 -10.92 15.77 2.38
C VAL A 32 -9.46 15.90 2.83
N ALA A 33 -9.08 15.31 3.96
CA ALA A 33 -7.70 15.31 4.43
C ALA A 33 -6.76 14.57 3.47
N LYS A 34 -7.22 13.46 2.88
CA LYS A 34 -6.45 12.70 1.89
C LYS A 34 -6.27 13.51 0.59
N GLY A 35 -7.32 14.16 0.10
CA GLY A 35 -7.25 15.07 -1.05
C GLY A 35 -6.30 16.24 -0.82
N LEU A 36 -6.40 16.91 0.34
CA LEU A 36 -5.53 18.03 0.68
C LEU A 36 -4.06 17.59 0.93
N LYS A 37 -3.84 16.40 1.50
CA LYS A 37 -2.49 15.82 1.68
C LYS A 37 -1.83 15.49 0.36
N SER A 38 -2.56 14.90 -0.59
CA SER A 38 -2.05 14.64 -1.94
C SER A 38 -1.79 15.94 -2.71
N PHE A 39 -2.65 16.95 -2.55
CA PHE A 39 -2.43 18.27 -3.15
C PHE A 39 -1.18 18.95 -2.59
N LYS A 40 -1.01 18.95 -1.25
CA LYS A 40 0.19 19.48 -0.61
C LYS A 40 1.44 18.69 -1.00
N LYS A 41 1.35 17.36 -1.05
CA LYS A 41 2.48 16.50 -1.43
C LYS A 41 2.87 16.70 -2.89
N GLY A 42 1.93 16.83 -3.82
CA GLY A 42 2.23 17.14 -5.22
C GLY A 42 2.86 18.53 -5.37
N MET A 43 2.34 19.54 -4.66
CA MET A 43 2.94 20.89 -4.67
C MET A 43 4.34 20.90 -4.08
N SER A 44 4.57 20.18 -2.96
CA SER A 44 5.89 20.06 -2.35
C SER A 44 6.83 19.18 -3.16
N GLU A 45 6.35 18.17 -3.89
CA GLU A 45 7.17 17.38 -4.81
C GLU A 45 7.63 18.22 -6.01
N ASP A 46 6.85 19.18 -6.50
CA ASP A 46 7.31 20.13 -7.52
C ASP A 46 8.42 21.07 -6.99
N ASP A 47 8.39 21.42 -5.70
CA ASP A 47 9.45 22.19 -5.02
C ASP A 47 10.68 21.34 -4.64
N ASP A 48 10.50 20.07 -4.24
CA ASP A 48 11.55 19.13 -3.78
C ASP A 48 12.16 18.28 -4.92
N ALA A 49 11.51 18.15 -6.08
CA ALA A 49 12.06 17.50 -7.28
C ALA A 49 13.26 18.27 -7.86
N ALA A 50 13.43 19.54 -7.47
CA ALA A 50 14.65 20.30 -7.74
C ALA A 50 15.82 19.95 -6.78
N ARG A 51 15.61 19.13 -5.73
CA ARG A 51 16.61 18.90 -4.66
C ARG A 51 16.81 17.47 -4.16
N THR A 52 16.14 16.44 -4.68
CA THR A 52 16.34 15.05 -4.23
C THR A 52 16.94 14.17 -5.33
N PRO A 53 18.16 13.58 -5.16
CA PRO A 53 18.67 12.56 -6.07
C PRO A 53 17.72 11.36 -6.08
N PRO A 54 17.55 10.66 -7.23
CA PRO A 54 16.64 9.54 -7.34
C PRO A 54 16.89 8.53 -6.20
N PRO A 55 15.85 8.05 -5.50
CA PRO A 55 16.02 6.98 -4.54
C PRO A 55 16.63 5.81 -5.32
N ALA A 56 17.84 5.44 -4.92
CA ALA A 56 18.51 4.25 -5.40
C ALA A 56 17.48 3.13 -5.42
N ALA A 57 17.20 2.62 -6.63
CA ALA A 57 16.41 1.43 -6.82
C ALA A 57 16.95 0.39 -5.84
N GLY A 58 16.13 0.02 -4.86
CA GLY A 58 16.41 -1.10 -3.99
C GLY A 58 16.75 -2.33 -4.85
N PRO A 59 17.55 -3.27 -4.32
CA PRO A 59 18.08 -4.37 -5.11
C PRO A 59 16.96 -5.07 -5.90
N PRO A 60 17.20 -5.46 -7.17
CA PRO A 60 16.17 -6.04 -8.02
C PRO A 60 15.48 -7.19 -7.29
N PRO A 61 14.15 -7.37 -7.47
CA PRO A 61 13.43 -8.49 -6.90
C PRO A 61 14.18 -9.76 -7.30
N ARG A 62 14.83 -10.41 -6.33
CA ARG A 62 15.41 -11.74 -6.55
C ARG A 62 14.23 -12.61 -6.95
N LEU A 63 14.23 -13.03 -8.21
CA LEU A 63 13.37 -14.10 -8.70
C LEU A 63 13.50 -15.23 -7.67
N ARG A 64 12.38 -15.58 -7.04
CA ARG A 64 12.30 -16.71 -6.12
C ARG A 64 12.70 -17.96 -6.90
N ASP A 65 13.91 -18.43 -6.66
CA ASP A 65 14.39 -19.77 -7.02
C ASP A 65 13.72 -20.83 -6.12
N ASP A 66 12.38 -20.86 -6.07
CA ASP A 66 11.64 -21.74 -5.14
C ASP A 66 10.71 -22.74 -5.86
N THR A 67 10.81 -22.96 -7.17
CA THR A 67 9.87 -23.90 -7.83
C THR A 67 10.43 -24.69 -9.01
N LEU A 68 11.66 -25.19 -8.95
CA LEU A 68 12.04 -26.38 -9.73
C LEU A 68 13.09 -27.24 -9.00
N GLU A 69 12.90 -27.54 -7.72
CA GLU A 69 13.40 -28.83 -7.21
C GLU A 69 12.44 -29.93 -7.70
N VAL A 70 12.64 -30.33 -8.96
CA VAL A 70 12.17 -31.63 -9.43
C VAL A 70 12.91 -32.67 -8.60
N PRO A 71 12.22 -33.55 -7.85
CA PRO A 71 12.89 -34.59 -7.07
C PRO A 71 13.63 -35.51 -8.03
N ALA A 72 14.94 -35.31 -8.13
CA ALA A 72 15.85 -36.13 -8.92
C ALA A 72 16.19 -37.42 -8.15
N ASP A 73 15.17 -38.23 -7.84
CA ASP A 73 15.36 -39.59 -7.32
C ASP A 73 14.31 -40.56 -7.89
N ARG A 74 14.12 -40.50 -9.22
CA ARG A 74 13.39 -41.52 -10.01
C ARG A 74 14.32 -42.18 -11.03
N THR A 75 15.56 -42.44 -10.63
CA THR A 75 16.57 -43.12 -11.47
C THR A 75 17.17 -44.35 -10.78
N ARG A 76 16.59 -44.83 -9.67
CA ARG A 76 16.98 -46.10 -9.03
C ARG A 76 16.01 -47.26 -9.28
N ASP A 77 14.99 -47.05 -10.12
CA ASP A 77 13.86 -47.98 -10.25
C ASP A 77 13.88 -48.81 -11.55
N LEU A 78 14.97 -48.76 -12.34
CA LEU A 78 15.09 -49.52 -13.60
C LEU A 78 16.07 -50.70 -13.56
N ASP A 79 16.51 -51.14 -12.38
CA ASP A 79 17.35 -52.35 -12.22
C ASP A 79 16.53 -53.64 -11.99
N GLY A 80 15.20 -53.56 -12.04
CA GLY A 80 14.34 -54.60 -11.48
C GLY A 80 13.29 -55.20 -12.40
N THR A 81 13.38 -55.12 -13.73
CA THR A 81 12.48 -55.89 -14.63
C THR A 81 12.92 -55.82 -16.09
N SER A 82 13.88 -56.65 -16.49
CA SER A 82 13.86 -57.15 -17.86
C SER A 82 14.63 -58.46 -17.96
N THR A 83 13.94 -59.47 -18.51
CA THR A 83 14.52 -60.66 -19.14
C THR A 83 14.83 -61.89 -18.26
N ARG A 84 13.75 -62.46 -17.70
CA ARG A 84 13.50 -63.89 -17.87
C ARG A 84 12.74 -64.06 -19.19
N ARG A 85 13.35 -64.66 -20.23
CA ARG A 85 12.77 -65.40 -21.40
C ARG A 85 13.92 -65.68 -22.42
N GLU A 86 14.62 -66.82 -22.35
CA GLU A 86 14.49 -68.06 -23.19
C GLU A 86 15.06 -67.90 -24.61
N PRO A 87 15.58 -68.94 -25.33
CA PRO A 87 15.57 -70.39 -25.09
C PRO A 87 16.92 -71.03 -24.70
#